data_AF-A0A3A3G1G0-F1
#
_entry.id   AF-A0A3A3G1G0-F1
#
_cell.length_a   1.000
_cell.length_b   1.000
_cell.length_c   1.000
_cell.angle_alpha   90.00
_cell.angle_beta   90.00
_cell.angle_gamma   90.00
#
_symmetry.space_group_name_H-M   'P 1'
#
loop_
_entity.id
_entity.type
_entity.pdbx_description
1 polymer ?
#
loop_
_entity_poly.entity_id
_entity_poly.type
_entity_poly.pdbx_seq_one_letter_code
_entity_poly.pdbx_strand_id
1 'polypeptide(L)'
;MHDITESKKNHLWRKLVWQTDPDQSPLGPFHHAEVYCCEESNGYAVWYVRRLAKDDRRGMAGVESADYLLDFFPKTRRDDAIERAVLVANNAVDVDQLIAALDALAAAGKKV
;
A
#
# COMPACT_ATOMS: atom_id res chain seq x y z
N MET A 1 -0.72 7.72 23.76
CA MET A 1 -0.49 6.49 22.99
C MET A 1 -1.85 6.00 22.58
N HIS A 2 -2.29 6.33 21.36
CA HIS A 2 -3.61 5.92 20.88
C HIS A 2 -3.42 4.58 20.17
N ASP A 3 -3.77 3.50 20.86
CA ASP A 3 -4.00 2.20 20.28
C ASP A 3 -4.98 2.37 19.11
N ILE A 4 -4.50 2.16 17.89
CA ILE A 4 -5.36 1.99 16.73
C ILE A 4 -5.97 0.60 16.91
N THR A 5 -7.13 0.54 17.58
CA THR A 5 -7.92 -0.67 17.72
C THR A 5 -8.08 -1.28 16.33
N GLU A 6 -7.70 -2.55 16.19
CA GLU A 6 -7.74 -3.32 14.96
C GLU A 6 -9.18 -3.41 14.46
N SER A 7 -9.63 -2.39 13.73
CA SER A 7 -10.87 -2.42 12.98
C SER A 7 -10.64 -3.41 11.86
N LYS A 8 -11.54 -4.39 11.69
CA LYS A 8 -11.54 -5.25 10.50
C LYS A 8 -11.50 -4.32 9.29
N LYS A 9 -10.35 -4.20 8.62
CA LYS A 9 -10.13 -3.23 7.54
C LYS A 9 -11.26 -3.42 6.53
N ASN A 10 -12.22 -2.49 6.50
CA ASN A 10 -13.34 -2.56 5.59
C ASN A 10 -12.85 -2.05 4.24
N HIS A 11 -12.17 -2.93 3.50
CA HIS A 11 -11.60 -2.59 2.21
C HIS A 11 -12.73 -2.29 1.23
N LEU A 12 -12.82 -1.03 0.81
CA LEU A 12 -13.67 -0.62 -0.30
C LEU A 12 -13.08 -1.08 -1.62
N TRP A 13 -11.76 -1.08 -1.70
CA TRP A 13 -11.00 -1.53 -2.85
C TRP A 13 -9.61 -1.98 -2.42
N ARG A 14 -9.05 -3.00 -3.08
CA ARG A 14 -7.69 -3.50 -2.84
C ARG A 14 -7.11 -4.09 -4.11
N LYS A 15 -5.83 -3.87 -4.33
CA LYS A 15 -5.04 -4.58 -5.34
C LYS A 15 -3.71 -5.02 -4.75
N LEU A 16 -3.44 -6.31 -4.87
CA LEU A 16 -2.11 -6.86 -4.70
C LEU A 16 -1.29 -6.50 -5.93
N VAL A 17 -0.27 -5.66 -5.74
CA VAL A 17 0.63 -5.21 -6.81
C VAL A 17 1.62 -6.31 -7.15
N TRP A 18 2.16 -6.95 -6.11
CA TRP A 18 3.15 -8.00 -6.25
C TRP A 18 3.18 -8.87 -5.00
N GLN A 19 3.51 -10.14 -5.15
CA GLN A 19 3.87 -11.02 -4.05
C GLN A 19 4.94 -12.02 -4.51
N THR A 20 5.75 -12.52 -3.58
CA THR A 20 6.60 -13.68 -3.83
C THR A 20 5.73 -14.86 -4.25
N ASP A 21 6.19 -15.61 -5.25
CA ASP A 21 5.54 -16.85 -5.67
C ASP A 21 5.60 -17.88 -4.52
N PRO A 22 4.45 -18.30 -3.97
CA PRO A 22 4.41 -19.24 -2.86
C PRO A 22 4.99 -20.61 -3.24
N ASP A 23 4.98 -21.00 -4.51
CA ASP A 23 5.56 -22.27 -4.96
C ASP A 23 7.09 -22.21 -4.98
N GLN A 24 7.66 -21.02 -5.20
CA GLN A 24 9.11 -20.80 -5.22
C GLN A 24 9.69 -20.56 -3.82
N SER A 25 8.85 -20.19 -2.85
CA SER A 25 9.27 -19.93 -1.47
C SER A 25 8.21 -20.35 -0.45
N PRO A 26 7.90 -21.66 -0.36
CA PRO A 26 6.80 -22.18 0.46
C PRO A 26 7.00 -21.99 1.97
N LEU A 27 8.24 -21.76 2.42
CA LEU A 27 8.61 -21.49 3.81
C LEU A 27 9.32 -20.12 3.99
N GLY A 28 9.38 -19.30 2.92
CA GLY A 28 10.06 -18.01 2.93
C GLY A 28 9.20 -16.88 3.47
N PRO A 29 9.77 -15.67 3.67
CA PRO A 29 8.98 -14.51 4.04
C PRO A 29 8.00 -14.18 2.91
N PHE A 30 6.72 -13.98 3.25
CA PHE A 30 5.69 -13.52 2.31
C PHE A 30 5.89 -12.04 1.99
N HIS A 31 6.89 -11.75 1.14
CA HIS A 31 7.07 -10.42 0.60
C HIS A 31 5.92 -10.09 -0.34
N HIS A 32 5.39 -8.89 -0.22
CA HIS A 32 4.34 -8.39 -1.05
C HIS A 32 4.30 -6.86 -1.04
N ALA A 33 3.65 -6.33 -2.06
CA ALA A 33 3.28 -4.93 -2.16
C ALA A 33 1.79 -4.88 -2.50
N GLU A 34 1.01 -4.12 -1.74
CA GLU A 34 -0.40 -3.90 -2.05
C GLU A 34 -0.83 -2.46 -1.82
N VAL A 35 -1.86 -2.06 -2.55
CA VAL A 35 -2.56 -0.79 -2.34
C VAL A 35 -4.00 -1.10 -1.98
N TYR A 36 -4.53 -0.42 -0.97
CA TYR A 36 -5.95 -0.54 -0.64
C TYR A 36 -6.55 0.80 -0.21
N CYS A 37 -7.86 0.89 -0.40
CA CYS A 37 -8.70 1.94 0.16
C CYS A 37 -9.61 1.30 1.22
N CYS A 38 -9.62 1.86 2.43
CA CYS A 38 -10.52 1.43 3.51
C CYS A 38 -11.37 2.60 4.01
N GLU A 39 -12.51 2.24 4.58
CA GLU A 39 -13.32 3.16 5.37
C GLU A 39 -12.77 3.26 6.79
N GLU A 40 -12.62 4.49 7.26
CA GLU A 40 -12.16 4.86 8.60
C GLU A 40 -13.25 5.67 9.32
N SER A 41 -13.19 5.74 10.65
CA SER A 41 -14.21 6.45 11.44
C SER A 41 -14.43 7.91 11.03
N ASN A 42 -13.43 8.55 10.41
CA ASN A 42 -13.45 9.96 10.00
C ASN A 42 -13.46 10.17 8.48
N GLY A 43 -13.44 9.13 7.66
CA GLY A 43 -13.27 9.28 6.20
C GLY A 43 -12.81 8.01 5.50
N TYR A 44 -12.02 8.18 4.44
CA TYR A 44 -11.46 7.08 3.66
C TYR A 44 -9.95 7.24 3.57
N ALA A 45 -9.22 6.15 3.74
CA ALA A 45 -7.77 6.15 3.72
C ALA A 45 -7.23 5.28 2.58
N VAL A 46 -6.27 5.81 1.83
CA VAL A 46 -5.55 5.08 0.80
C VAL A 46 -4.18 4.71 1.33
N TRP A 47 -3.92 3.42 1.39
CA TRP A 47 -2.72 2.85 1.97
C TRP A 47 -1.89 2.13 0.93
N TYR A 48 -0.58 2.19 1.13
CA TYR A 48 0.39 1.37 0.46
C TYR A 48 1.10 0.49 1.50
N VAL A 49 0.94 -0.82 1.38
CA VAL A 49 1.63 -1.80 2.20
C VAL A 49 2.86 -2.26 1.45
N ARG A 50 4.01 -2.06 2.06
CA ARG A 50 5.29 -2.48 1.52
C ARG A 50 5.91 -3.52 2.43
N ARG A 51 6.11 -4.72 1.91
CA ARG A 51 6.85 -5.81 2.56
C ARG A 51 7.80 -6.40 1.54
N LEU A 52 8.92 -5.73 1.29
CA LEU A 52 9.96 -6.22 0.38
C LEU A 52 11.12 -6.83 1.18
N ALA A 53 11.89 -7.71 0.53
CA ALA A 53 13.14 -8.17 1.11
C ALA A 53 14.12 -6.99 1.26
N LYS A 54 15.02 -7.06 2.24
CA LYS A 54 15.98 -5.97 2.50
C LYS A 54 16.86 -5.65 1.27
N ASP A 55 17.18 -6.66 0.48
CA ASP A 55 18.02 -6.56 -0.71
C ASP A 55 17.20 -6.59 -2.02
N ASP A 56 15.87 -6.43 -1.92
CA ASP A 56 14.99 -6.37 -3.09
C ASP A 56 15.27 -5.10 -3.90
N ARG A 57 15.42 -5.24 -5.21
CA ARG A 57 15.74 -4.14 -6.13
C ARG A 57 14.52 -3.39 -6.62
N ARG A 58 13.31 -3.88 -6.35
CA ARG A 58 12.06 -3.37 -6.92
C ARG A 58 11.56 -2.06 -6.29
N GLY A 59 12.32 -1.45 -5.39
CA GLY A 59 11.92 -0.21 -4.71
C GLY A 59 13.05 0.81 -4.59
N MET A 60 12.75 1.92 -3.93
CA MET A 60 13.73 2.97 -3.65
C MET A 60 14.56 2.63 -2.41
N ALA A 61 15.86 2.91 -2.48
CA ALA A 61 16.76 2.77 -1.34
C ALA A 61 16.33 3.68 -0.18
N GLY A 62 16.35 3.15 1.04
CA GLY A 62 15.97 3.89 2.25
C GLY A 62 14.47 3.88 2.57
N VAL A 63 13.62 3.34 1.69
CA VAL A 63 12.22 3.08 2.03
C VAL A 63 12.13 1.74 2.76
N GLU A 64 11.58 1.75 3.96
CA GLU A 64 11.45 0.56 4.81
C GLU A 64 10.20 -0.24 4.49
N SER A 65 10.13 -1.48 4.97
CA SER A 65 8.89 -2.27 4.90
C SER A 65 7.93 -1.79 5.99
N ALA A 66 6.83 -1.15 5.62
CA ALA A 66 5.82 -0.60 6.52
C ALA A 66 4.49 -0.32 5.77
N ASP A 67 3.49 0.16 6.52
CA ASP A 67 2.24 0.64 5.95
C ASP A 67 2.32 2.16 5.84
N TYR A 68 2.13 2.66 4.62
CA TYR A 68 2.25 4.07 4.29
C TYR A 68 0.88 4.63 3.96
N LEU A 69 0.44 5.62 4.72
CA LEU A 69 -0.74 6.39 4.38
C LEU A 69 -0.37 7.32 3.23
N LEU A 70 -0.93 7.06 2.05
CA LEU A 70 -0.71 7.88 0.86
C LEU A 70 -1.59 9.13 0.91
N ASP A 71 -2.89 8.92 1.15
CA ASP A 71 -3.89 9.99 1.10
C ASP A 71 -5.06 9.69 2.05
N PHE A 72 -5.70 10.75 2.55
CA PHE A 72 -6.91 10.67 3.36
C PHE A 72 -7.99 11.59 2.80
N PHE A 73 -9.21 11.06 2.68
CA PHE A 73 -10.35 11.75 2.10
C PHE A 73 -11.48 11.88 3.13
N PRO A 74 -12.23 13.00 3.15
CA PRO A 74 -13.40 13.13 4.00
C PRO A 74 -14.51 12.17 3.58
N LYS A 75 -15.45 11.89 4.49
CA LYS A 75 -16.58 10.96 4.27
C LYS A 75 -17.45 11.25 3.05
N THR A 76 -17.43 12.48 2.56
CA THR A 76 -18.20 12.91 1.37
C THR A 76 -17.50 12.58 0.05
N ARG A 77 -16.24 12.14 0.08
CA ARG A 77 -15.40 11.92 -1.11
C ARG A 77 -14.97 10.46 -1.25
N ARG A 78 -15.94 9.55 -1.15
CA ARG A 78 -15.71 8.09 -1.25
C ARG A 78 -15.13 7.71 -2.60
N ASP A 79 -15.75 8.16 -3.69
CA ASP A 79 -15.39 7.73 -5.04
C ASP A 79 -13.99 8.25 -5.41
N ASP A 80 -13.65 9.47 -4.99
CA ASP A 80 -12.32 10.05 -5.18
C ASP A 80 -11.22 9.25 -4.46
N ALA A 81 -11.52 8.72 -3.26
CA ALA A 81 -10.60 7.85 -2.54
C ALA A 81 -10.35 6.52 -3.27
N ILE A 82 -11.42 5.93 -3.81
CA ILE A 82 -11.34 4.70 -4.60
C ILE A 82 -10.59 4.97 -5.92
N GLU A 83 -10.93 6.04 -6.63
CA GLU A 83 -10.26 6.44 -7.87
C GLU A 83 -8.77 6.66 -7.63
N ARG A 84 -8.41 7.38 -6.56
CA ARG A 84 -7.02 7.57 -6.17
C ARG A 84 -6.30 6.25 -5.96
N ALA A 85 -6.89 5.32 -5.21
CA ALA A 85 -6.31 4.00 -4.97
C ALA A 85 -6.13 3.19 -6.26
N VAL A 86 -7.10 3.23 -7.17
CA VAL A 86 -7.03 2.57 -8.48
C VAL A 86 -5.90 3.19 -9.32
N LEU A 87 -5.83 4.51 -9.40
CA LEU A 87 -4.83 5.19 -10.22
C LEU A 87 -3.41 4.91 -9.74
N VAL A 88 -3.13 5.04 -8.44
CA VAL A 88 -1.76 4.78 -7.92
C VAL A 88 -1.34 3.33 -8.12
N ALA A 89 -2.26 2.37 -7.98
CA ALA A 89 -1.98 0.95 -8.11
C ALA A 89 -1.88 0.46 -9.57
N ASN A 90 -2.13 1.34 -10.55
CA ASN A 90 -2.07 1.06 -11.98
C ASN A 90 -1.24 2.10 -12.76
N ASN A 91 -0.43 2.90 -12.07
CA ASN A 91 0.31 4.01 -12.67
C ASN A 91 1.54 3.58 -13.51
N ALA A 92 1.85 2.28 -13.53
CA ALA A 92 2.93 1.74 -14.35
C ALA A 92 2.59 0.34 -14.86
N VAL A 93 3.17 -0.02 -16.00
CA VAL A 93 3.01 -1.33 -16.65
C VAL A 93 3.92 -2.39 -16.01
N ASP A 94 5.11 -1.97 -15.60
CA ASP A 94 6.11 -2.81 -14.94
C ASP A 94 5.97 -2.71 -13.42
N VAL A 95 6.07 -3.86 -12.74
CA VAL A 95 5.93 -3.98 -11.28
C VAL A 95 7.04 -3.21 -10.58
N ASP A 96 8.27 -3.27 -11.10
CA ASP A 96 9.43 -2.61 -10.48
C ASP A 96 9.25 -1.08 -10.54
N GLN A 97 8.79 -0.57 -11.68
CA GLN A 97 8.45 0.85 -11.84
C GLN A 97 7.27 1.27 -10.97
N LEU A 98 6.26 0.41 -10.83
CA LEU A 98 5.09 0.66 -10.00
C LEU A 98 5.46 0.77 -8.52
N ILE A 99 6.27 -0.17 -8.02
CA ILE A 99 6.74 -0.15 -6.63
C ILE A 99 7.66 1.06 -6.39
N ALA A 100 8.56 1.40 -7.31
CA ALA A 100 9.36 2.62 -7.18
C ALA A 100 8.51 3.91 -7.14
N ALA A 101 7.44 3.99 -7.95
CA ALA A 101 6.51 5.11 -7.92
C ALA A 101 5.71 5.19 -6.61
N LEU A 102 5.29 4.03 -6.07
CA LEU A 102 4.63 3.95 -4.76
C LEU A 102 5.59 4.33 -3.62
N ASP A 103 6.85 3.93 -3.70
CA ASP A 103 7.91 4.32 -2.75
C ASP A 103 8.15 5.84 -2.76
N ALA A 104 8.10 6.47 -3.93
CA ALA A 104 8.20 7.93 -4.04
C ALA A 104 7.02 8.65 -3.37
N LEU A 105 5.80 8.11 -3.49
CA LEU A 105 4.62 8.62 -2.78
C LEU A 105 4.73 8.37 -1.28
N ALA A 106 5.22 7.19 -0.88
CA ALA A 106 5.41 6.79 0.51
C ALA A 106 6.44 7.68 1.23
N ALA A 107 7.49 8.14 0.53
CA ALA A 107 8.47 9.08 1.06
C ALA A 107 7.86 10.45 1.40
N ALA A 108 6.79 10.85 0.71
CA ALA A 108 6.00 12.04 1.03
C ALA A 108 4.86 11.76 2.03
N GLY A 109 4.51 10.48 2.20
CA GLY A 109 3.40 10.03 3.02
C GLY A 109 3.75 9.88 4.51
N LYS A 110 2.73 9.48 5.30
CA LYS A 110 2.92 9.19 6.72
C LYS A 110 3.10 7.70 6.92
N LYS A 111 4.28 7.31 7.40
CA LYS A 111 4.57 5.94 7.85
C LYS A 111 3.88 5.67 9.18
N VAL A 112 3.23 4.50 9.31
CA VAL A 112 2.62 4.00 10.55
C VAL A 112 3.25 2.68 10.95
#